data_AF-A0A2W2D9L6-F1
#
_entry.id   AF-A0A2W2D9L6-F1
#
_cell.length_a   1.000
_cell.length_b   1.000
_cell.length_c   1.000
_cell.angle_alpha   90.00
_cell.angle_beta   90.00
_cell.angle_gamma   90.00
#
_symmetry.space_group_name_H-M   'P 1'
#
loop_
_entity.id
_entity.type
_entity.pdbx_description
1 polymer ?
#
loop_
_entity_poly.entity_id
_entity_poly.type
_entity_poly.pdbx_seq_one_letter_code
_entity_poly.pdbx_strand_id
1 'polypeptide(L)'
;MEKNVQRNLGAWALMLTGLGSIIGSGWLFGAGHAAKVAGPAAIFTWIIGAIVILAIALTYSELGAMFPESGGMVRYARYSHGSLVGFVAAWANWIAIVTVIPIEAEASIQYMSSWPWPWAQSLFQHGELTPPGLVLSAVLVVVY
;
A
#
# COMPACT_ATOMS: atom_id res chain seq x y z
N MET A 1 -21.91 -24.22 -6.64
CA MET A 1 -21.10 -24.87 -5.60
C MET A 1 -20.10 -23.84 -5.10
N GLU A 2 -20.46 -23.06 -4.08
CA GLU A 2 -19.51 -22.13 -3.46
C GLU A 2 -18.49 -22.94 -2.68
N LYS A 3 -17.22 -22.87 -3.10
CA LYS A 3 -16.12 -23.46 -2.33
C LYS A 3 -16.07 -22.76 -0.97
N ASN A 4 -16.43 -23.49 0.08
CA ASN A 4 -16.13 -23.15 1.46
C ASN A 4 -14.64 -22.76 1.55
N VAL A 5 -14.35 -21.46 1.62
CA VAL A 5 -13.02 -20.97 1.94
C VAL A 5 -12.80 -21.33 3.41
N GLN A 6 -12.23 -22.50 3.68
CA GLN A 6 -11.84 -22.89 5.02
C GLN A 6 -10.69 -21.99 5.48
N ARG A 7 -11.03 -20.91 6.18
CA ARG A 7 -10.07 -19.96 6.76
C ARG A 7 -9.58 -20.50 8.11
N ASN A 8 -8.62 -21.42 8.07
CA ASN A 8 -7.90 -21.90 9.27
C ASN A 8 -6.67 -21.04 9.61
N LEU A 9 -6.74 -19.71 9.39
CA LEU A 9 -5.70 -18.79 9.86
C LEU A 9 -6.12 -18.25 11.22
N GLY A 10 -5.34 -18.56 12.27
CA GLY A 10 -5.56 -18.01 13.60
C GLY A 10 -5.35 -16.49 13.65
N ALA A 11 -5.89 -15.83 14.68
CA ALA A 11 -5.85 -14.38 14.83
C ALA A 11 -4.42 -13.80 14.73
N TRP A 12 -3.42 -14.50 15.26
CA TRP A 12 -2.00 -14.13 15.14
C TRP A 12 -1.46 -14.18 13.72
N ALA A 13 -1.77 -15.24 12.97
CA ALA A 13 -1.35 -15.32 11.57
C ALA A 13 -1.99 -14.21 10.74
N LEU A 14 -3.27 -13.89 10.99
CA LEU A 14 -3.97 -12.79 10.32
C LEU A 14 -3.38 -11.42 10.68
N MET A 15 -3.10 -11.16 11.96
CA MET A 15 -2.50 -9.91 12.41
C MET A 15 -1.11 -9.70 11.79
N LEU A 16 -0.25 -10.73 11.84
CA LEU A 16 1.10 -10.65 11.27
C LEU A 16 1.07 -10.50 9.75
N THR A 17 0.13 -11.16 9.06
CA THR A 17 -0.08 -10.96 7.62
C THR A 17 -0.49 -9.52 7.32
N GLY A 18 -1.42 -8.97 8.10
CA GLY A 18 -1.84 -7.57 7.97
C GLY A 18 -0.68 -6.60 8.20
N LEU A 19 0.08 -6.78 9.28
CA LEU A 19 1.27 -5.98 9.57
C LEU A 19 2.31 -6.06 8.46
N GLY A 20 2.62 -7.26 7.97
CA GLY A 20 3.56 -7.47 6.87
C GLY A 20 3.10 -6.80 5.57
N SER A 21 1.79 -6.78 5.30
CA SER A 21 1.23 -6.15 4.10
C SER A 21 1.26 -4.62 4.10
N ILE A 22 1.41 -3.99 5.28
CA ILE A 22 1.46 -2.53 5.42
C ILE A 22 2.88 -1.99 5.19
N ILE A 23 3.91 -2.79 5.50
CA ILE A 23 5.30 -2.37 5.38
C ILE A 23 5.72 -2.46 3.91
N GLY A 24 5.88 -1.30 3.28
CA GLY A 24 6.39 -1.16 1.91
C GLY A 24 7.29 0.07 1.76
N SER A 25 7.56 0.45 0.52
CA SER A 25 8.37 1.61 0.14
C SER A 25 7.91 2.93 0.78
N GLY A 26 6.61 3.08 1.04
CA GLY A 26 6.01 4.28 1.62
C GLY A 26 6.55 4.66 2.99
N TRP A 27 6.98 3.69 3.81
CA TRP A 27 7.61 3.99 5.11
C TRP A 27 8.96 4.69 4.93
N LEU A 28 9.77 4.24 3.97
CA LEU A 28 11.10 4.78 3.70
C LEU A 28 11.02 6.17 3.05
N PHE A 29 10.33 6.25 1.91
CA PHE A 29 10.28 7.47 1.11
C PHE A 29 9.30 8.49 1.66
N GLY A 30 8.18 8.05 2.24
CA GLY A 30 7.20 8.93 2.89
C GLY A 30 7.79 9.62 4.12
N ALA A 31 8.52 8.88 4.98
CA ALA A 31 9.23 9.48 6.11
C ALA A 31 10.26 10.52 5.64
N GLY A 32 11.06 10.17 4.62
CA GLY A 32 12.05 11.08 4.04
C GLY A 32 11.43 12.34 3.44
N HIS A 33 10.31 12.21 2.71
CA HIS A 33 9.60 13.34 2.15
C HIS A 33 9.00 14.24 3.24
N ALA A 34 8.35 13.65 4.24
CA ALA A 34 7.81 14.40 5.38
C ALA A 34 8.91 15.17 6.13
N ALA A 35 10.06 14.56 6.34
CA ALA A 35 11.21 15.21 6.96
C ALA A 35 11.80 16.34 6.10
N LYS A 36 11.84 16.18 4.77
CA LYS A 36 12.28 17.25 3.85
C LYS A 36 11.37 18.47 3.86
N VAL A 37 10.06 18.25 3.98
CA VAL A 37 9.07 19.34 3.94
C VAL A 37 8.87 19.99 5.31
N ALA A 38 8.70 19.19 6.37
CA ALA A 38 8.37 19.67 7.71
C ALA A 38 9.56 19.73 8.67
N GLY A 39 10.73 19.22 8.28
CA GLY A 39 11.90 19.14 9.16
C GLY A 39 11.63 18.31 10.42
N PRO A 40 12.13 18.73 11.60
CA PRO A 40 11.85 18.05 12.87
C PRO A 40 10.36 17.95 13.22
N ALA A 41 9.52 18.84 12.66
CA ALA A 41 8.07 18.81 12.90
C ALA A 41 7.36 17.64 12.18
N ALA A 42 8.05 16.86 11.35
CA ALA A 42 7.49 15.66 10.71
C ALA A 42 6.93 14.64 11.73
N ILE A 43 7.41 14.63 12.97
CA ILE A 43 6.83 13.77 14.03
C ILE A 43 5.34 14.06 14.25
N PHE A 44 4.92 15.32 14.15
CA PHE A 44 3.51 15.67 14.30
C PHE A 44 2.64 15.11 13.17
N THR A 45 3.16 15.01 11.95
CA THR A 45 2.41 14.43 10.82
C THR A 45 2.18 12.94 11.03
N TRP A 46 3.14 12.21 11.62
CA TRP A 46 2.98 10.81 12.01
C TRP A 46 1.91 10.62 13.08
N ILE A 47 1.87 11.48 14.10
CA ILE A 47 0.85 11.41 15.17
C ILE A 47 -0.55 11.64 14.57
N ILE A 48 -0.70 12.67 13.75
CA ILE A 48 -1.98 12.97 13.09
C ILE A 48 -2.40 11.81 12.17
N GLY A 49 -1.47 11.29 11.37
CA GLY A 49 -1.72 10.13 10.50
C GLY A 49 -2.17 8.90 11.27
N ALA A 50 -1.52 8.60 12.40
CA ALA A 50 -1.89 7.49 13.27
C ALA A 50 -3.31 7.62 13.82
N ILE A 51 -3.72 8.81 14.26
CA ILE A 51 -5.08 9.08 14.76
C ILE A 51 -6.12 8.85 13.66
N VAL A 52 -5.87 9.38 12.45
CA VAL A 52 -6.80 9.24 11.32
C VAL A 52 -6.94 7.78 10.91
N ILE A 53 -5.83 7.05 10.76
CA ILE A 53 -5.86 5.63 10.38
C ILE A 53 -6.49 4.77 11.48
N LEU A 54 -6.30 5.10 12.75
CA LEU A 54 -6.93 4.38 13.86
C LEU A 54 -8.45 4.49 13.83
N ALA A 55 -9.00 5.68 13.54
CA ALA A 55 -10.43 5.88 13.40
C ALA A 55 -11.02 5.00 12.28
N ILE A 56 -10.32 4.90 11.15
CA ILE A 56 -10.68 4.02 10.04
C ILE A 56 -10.59 2.55 10.50
N ALA A 57 -9.49 2.14 11.12
CA ALA A 57 -9.27 0.76 11.56
C ALA A 57 -10.34 0.26 12.55
N LEU A 58 -10.77 1.11 13.50
CA LEU A 58 -11.84 0.78 14.44
C LEU A 58 -13.17 0.55 13.71
N THR A 59 -13.53 1.44 12.78
CA THR A 59 -14.74 1.30 11.96
C THR A 59 -14.72 -0.01 11.16
N TYR A 60 -13.57 -0.34 10.55
CA TYR A 60 -13.41 -1.57 9.79
C TYR A 60 -13.44 -2.83 10.67
N SER A 61 -12.97 -2.73 11.91
CA SER A 61 -12.98 -3.83 12.88
C SER A 61 -14.40 -4.14 13.34
N GLU A 62 -15.21 -3.12 13.63
CA GLU A 62 -16.63 -3.29 13.99
C GLU A 62 -17.42 -3.88 12.82
N LEU A 63 -17.26 -3.33 11.61
CA LEU A 63 -17.93 -3.84 10.42
C LEU A 63 -17.50 -5.26 10.07
N GLY A 64 -16.22 -5.59 10.23
CA GLY A 64 -15.70 -6.95 9.99
C GLY A 64 -16.19 -7.99 10.99
N ALA A 65 -16.43 -7.58 12.24
CA ALA A 65 -17.05 -8.45 13.25
C ALA A 65 -18.56 -8.64 12.99
N MET A 66 -19.25 -7.60 12.52
CA MET A 66 -20.69 -7.64 12.24
C MET A 66 -21.03 -8.36 10.93
N PHE A 67 -20.21 -8.21 9.89
CA PHE A 67 -20.41 -8.82 8.57
C PHE A 67 -19.22 -9.71 8.20
N PRO A 68 -19.20 -10.98 8.63
CA PRO A 68 -18.09 -11.92 8.38
C PRO A 68 -18.09 -12.45 6.93
N GLU A 69 -18.21 -11.56 5.96
CA GLU A 69 -18.24 -11.87 4.54
C GLU A 69 -16.95 -11.41 3.84
N SER A 70 -16.59 -12.10 2.75
CA SER A 70 -15.43 -11.71 1.94
C SER A 70 -15.78 -10.52 1.04
N GLY A 71 -14.88 -9.54 0.94
CA GLY A 71 -15.03 -8.37 0.06
C GLY A 71 -14.91 -7.01 0.76
N GLY A 72 -14.89 -6.98 2.10
CA GLY A 72 -14.49 -5.83 2.92
C GLY A 72 -15.03 -4.49 2.43
N MET A 73 -14.12 -3.55 2.12
CA MET A 73 -14.41 -2.16 1.71
C MET A 73 -15.51 -2.05 0.65
N VAL A 74 -15.47 -2.93 -0.36
CA VAL A 74 -16.39 -2.91 -1.50
C VAL A 74 -17.81 -3.28 -1.09
N ARG A 75 -17.95 -4.29 -0.21
CA ARG A 75 -19.25 -4.72 0.29
C ARG A 75 -19.82 -3.72 1.29
N TYR A 76 -18.99 -3.14 2.17
CA TYR A 76 -19.45 -2.14 3.15
C TYR A 76 -20.01 -0.90 2.46
N ALA A 77 -19.34 -0.41 1.42
CA ALA A 77 -19.84 0.68 0.58
C ALA A 77 -21.17 0.33 -0.10
N ARG A 78 -21.31 -0.92 -0.57
CA ARG A 78 -22.55 -1.42 -1.18
C ARG A 78 -23.71 -1.51 -0.18
N TYR A 79 -23.47 -1.98 1.04
CA TYR A 79 -24.54 -2.13 2.05
C TYR A 79 -25.13 -0.78 2.47
N SER A 80 -24.29 0.24 2.56
CA SER A 80 -24.68 1.58 3.02
C SER A 80 -25.24 2.46 1.90
N HIS A 81 -24.67 2.41 0.69
CA HIS A 81 -24.96 3.37 -0.38
C HIS A 81 -25.44 2.72 -1.70
N GLY A 82 -25.65 1.41 -1.72
CA GLY A 82 -26.19 0.69 -2.88
C GLY A 82 -25.13 0.25 -3.91
N SER A 83 -25.61 -0.34 -5.01
CA SER A 83 -24.78 -1.05 -5.99
C SER A 83 -23.81 -0.16 -6.75
N LEU A 84 -24.20 1.08 -7.08
CA LEU A 84 -23.35 2.01 -7.84
C LEU A 84 -22.10 2.41 -7.04
N VAL A 85 -22.29 2.81 -5.79
CA VAL A 85 -21.16 3.20 -4.91
C VAL A 85 -20.27 1.99 -4.61
N GLY A 86 -20.86 0.82 -4.40
CA GLY A 86 -20.11 -0.44 -4.30
C GLY A 86 -19.26 -0.72 -5.54
N PHE A 87 -19.79 -0.49 -6.75
CA PHE A 87 -19.04 -0.67 -8.00
C PHE A 87 -17.89 0.32 -8.12
N VAL A 88 -18.11 1.61 -7.82
CA VAL A 88 -17.05 2.63 -7.84
C VAL A 88 -15.96 2.29 -6.81
N ALA A 89 -16.34 1.90 -5.59
CA ALA A 89 -15.39 1.48 -4.56
C ALA A 89 -14.58 0.24 -4.98
N ALA A 90 -15.19 -0.70 -5.72
CA ALA A 90 -14.50 -1.85 -6.27
C ALA A 90 -13.39 -1.44 -7.25
N TRP A 91 -13.70 -0.56 -8.19
CA TRP A 91 -12.72 -0.06 -9.15
C TRP A 91 -11.62 0.78 -8.48
N ALA A 92 -11.98 1.67 -7.56
CA ALA A 92 -11.01 2.44 -6.81
C ALA A 92 -10.04 1.54 -6.03
N ASN A 93 -10.57 0.52 -5.34
CA ASN A 93 -9.77 -0.46 -4.62
C ASN A 93 -8.88 -1.28 -5.57
N TRP A 94 -9.40 -1.73 -6.71
CA TRP A 94 -8.62 -2.49 -7.68
C TRP A 94 -7.47 -1.66 -8.26
N ILE A 95 -7.72 -0.42 -8.67
CA ILE A 95 -6.69 0.50 -9.15
C ILE A 95 -5.63 0.70 -8.06
N ALA A 96 -6.05 1.00 -6.83
CA ALA A 96 -5.13 1.22 -5.72
C ALA A 96 -4.20 0.02 -5.48
N ILE A 97 -4.72 -1.21 -5.53
CA ILE A 97 -3.93 -2.44 -5.35
C ILE A 97 -2.99 -2.65 -6.54
N VAL A 98 -3.47 -2.51 -7.78
CA VAL A 98 -2.65 -2.73 -8.99
C VAL A 98 -1.51 -1.72 -9.08
N THR A 99 -1.70 -0.49 -8.61
CA THR A 99 -0.64 0.53 -8.58
C THR A 99 0.48 0.23 -7.58
N VAL A 100 0.27 -0.64 -6.60
CA VAL A 100 1.32 -0.96 -5.60
C VAL A 100 2.53 -1.62 -6.27
N ILE A 101 2.30 -2.53 -7.23
CA ILE A 101 3.39 -3.28 -7.90
C ILE A 101 4.40 -2.33 -8.58
N PRO A 102 3.99 -1.40 -9.47
CA PRO A 102 4.93 -0.46 -10.08
C PRO A 102 5.53 0.52 -9.08
N ILE A 103 4.81 0.92 -8.02
CA ILE A 103 5.35 1.79 -6.97
C ILE A 103 6.53 1.10 -6.25
N GLU A 104 6.37 -0.18 -5.87
CA GLU A 104 7.43 -0.94 -5.20
C GLU A 104 8.61 -1.22 -6.15
N ALA A 105 8.37 -1.37 -7.46
CA ALA A 105 9.42 -1.54 -8.46
C ALA A 105 10.25 -0.26 -8.64
N GLU A 106 9.60 0.90 -8.76
CA GLU A 106 10.28 2.20 -8.81
C GLU A 106 11.07 2.46 -7.52
N ALA A 107 10.43 2.25 -6.37
CA ALA A 107 11.05 2.39 -5.07
C ALA A 107 12.31 1.52 -4.90
N SER A 108 12.28 0.29 -5.41
CA SER A 108 13.44 -0.61 -5.39
C SER A 108 14.61 -0.05 -6.21
N ILE A 109 14.33 0.58 -7.35
CA ILE A 109 15.36 1.22 -8.19
C ILE A 109 15.87 2.51 -7.57
N GLN A 110 14.98 3.31 -6.99
CA GLN A 110 15.35 4.50 -6.25
C GLN A 110 16.23 4.16 -5.03
N TYR A 111 15.96 3.03 -4.38
CA TYR A 111 16.83 2.54 -3.31
C TYR A 111 18.18 2.06 -3.87
N MET A 112 18.16 1.31 -4.98
CA MET A 112 19.36 0.84 -5.67
C MET A 112 20.28 1.98 -6.10
N SER A 113 19.73 3.13 -6.49
CA SER A 113 20.53 4.29 -6.90
C SER A 113 21.33 4.92 -5.75
N SER A 114 21.06 4.56 -4.50
CA SER A 114 21.87 4.96 -3.35
C SER A 114 23.17 4.14 -3.19
N TRP A 115 23.32 3.06 -3.94
CA TRP A 115 24.51 2.20 -3.89
C TRP A 115 25.77 2.90 -4.41
N PRO A 116 26.97 2.46 -4.00
CA PRO A 116 28.22 3.12 -4.36
C PRO A 116 28.61 2.97 -5.84
N TRP A 117 27.90 2.15 -6.62
CA TRP A 117 28.27 1.83 -7.99
C TRP A 117 27.71 2.85 -9.00
N PRO A 118 28.52 3.30 -10.00
CA PRO A 118 28.08 4.30 -10.97
C PRO A 118 26.88 3.87 -11.82
N TRP A 119 26.81 2.60 -12.19
CA TRP A 119 25.68 2.07 -12.96
C TRP A 119 24.37 2.17 -12.18
N ALA A 120 24.41 1.96 -10.85
CA ALA A 120 23.22 2.00 -10.01
C ALA A 120 22.74 3.45 -9.82
N GLN A 121 23.65 4.38 -9.56
CA GLN A 121 23.36 5.82 -9.47
C GLN A 121 22.79 6.40 -10.77
N SER A 122 23.11 5.79 -11.92
CA SER A 122 22.59 6.22 -13.22
C SER A 122 21.13 5.83 -13.47
N LEU A 123 20.53 4.95 -12.66
CA LEU A 123 19.17 4.45 -12.86
C LEU A 123 18.07 5.43 -12.44
N PHE A 124 18.37 6.33 -11.50
CA PHE A 124 17.42 7.30 -10.96
C PHE A 124 18.12 8.64 -10.78
N GLN A 125 17.68 9.67 -11.52
CA GLN A 125 18.29 10.99 -11.53
C GLN A 125 17.21 12.08 -11.46
N HIS A 126 17.49 13.15 -10.72
CA HIS A 126 16.59 14.32 -10.59
C HIS A 126 15.15 14.01 -10.12
N GLY A 127 14.93 12.86 -9.47
CA GLY A 127 13.59 12.46 -9.02
C GLY A 127 12.81 11.64 -10.05
N GLU A 128 13.42 11.25 -11.17
CA GLU A 128 12.81 10.44 -12.21
C GLU A 128 13.67 9.22 -12.56
N LEU A 129 13.01 8.17 -13.05
CA LEU A 129 13.68 7.00 -13.63
C LEU A 129 14.33 7.40 -14.96
N THR A 130 15.62 7.09 -15.11
CA THR A 130 16.29 7.24 -16.40
C THR A 130 15.79 6.14 -17.37
N PRO A 131 16.01 6.26 -18.70
CA PRO A 131 15.63 5.19 -19.64
C PRO A 131 16.09 3.77 -19.25
N PRO A 132 17.33 3.53 -18.78
CA PRO A 132 17.71 2.21 -18.26
C PRO A 132 16.99 1.85 -16.95
N GLY A 133 16.71 2.84 -16.09
CA GLY A 133 15.88 2.65 -14.89
C GLY A 133 14.44 2.23 -15.21
N LEU A 134 13.82 2.80 -16.24
CA LEU A 134 12.47 2.42 -16.70
C LEU A 134 12.44 0.97 -17.20
N VAL A 135 13.44 0.55 -17.98
CA VAL A 135 13.54 -0.84 -18.47
C VAL A 135 13.69 -1.80 -17.29
N LEU A 136 14.57 -1.48 -16.33
CA LEU A 136 14.72 -2.31 -15.14
C LEU A 136 13.45 -2.34 -14.29
N SER A 137 12.74 -1.21 -14.18
CA SER A 137 11.46 -1.12 -13.45
C SER A 137 10.41 -2.02 -14.08
N ALA A 138 10.30 -1.97 -15.41
CA ALA A 138 9.39 -2.85 -16.14
C ALA A 138 9.72 -4.33 -15.94
N VAL A 139 11.01 -4.69 -15.87
CA VAL A 139 11.42 -6.06 -15.55
C VAL A 139 11.00 -6.43 -14.11
N LEU A 140 11.21 -5.56 -13.13
CA LEU A 140 10.79 -5.80 -11.75
C LEU A 140 9.27 -5.97 -11.63
N VAL A 141 8.48 -5.16 -12.33
CA VAL A 141 7.02 -5.28 -12.39
C VAL A 141 6.57 -6.65 -12.91
N VAL A 142 7.31 -7.26 -13.84
CA VAL A 142 7.01 -8.60 -14.37
C VAL A 142 7.43 -9.71 -13.39
N VAL A 143 8.42 -9.44 -12.53
CA VAL A 143 8.94 -10.40 -11.55
C VAL A 143 8.10 -10.45 -10.28
N TYR A 144 7.50 -9.32 -9.87
CA TYR A 144 6.59 -9.21 -8.72
C TYR A 144 5.22 -9.83 -8.99
#